data_AF-A0A3A0F0U6-F1
#
_entry.id   AF-A0A3A0F0U6-F1
#
_cell.length_a   1.000
_cell.length_b   1.000
_cell.length_c   1.000
_cell.angle_alpha   90.00
_cell.angle_beta   90.00
_cell.angle_gamma   90.00
#
_symmetry.space_group_name_H-M   'P 1'
#
loop_
_entity.id
_entity.type
_entity.pdbx_description
1 polymer ?
#
loop_
_entity_poly.entity_id
_entity_poly.type
_entity_poly.pdbx_seq_one_letter_code
_entity_poly.pdbx_strand_id
1 'polypeptide(L)' 'MDAKGDYFAYAVCRTHDGQAWEVTTRQGGMYGALDGRYLDHDEAAAAGVAWLLEQLDREPTADEAAYRALWESMGK' A
#
# COMPACT_ATOMS: atom_id res chain seq x y z
N MET A 1 -8.83 -18.05 9.75
CA MET A 1 -8.98 -17.20 8.56
C MET A 1 -7.58 -16.88 8.11
N ASP A 2 -7.18 -17.44 6.98
CA ASP A 2 -5.86 -17.30 6.33
C ASP A 2 -5.67 -15.83 5.93
N ALA A 3 -4.82 -15.09 6.62
CA ALA A 3 -4.34 -13.79 6.13
C ALA A 3 -2.96 -14.01 5.52
N LYS A 4 -2.94 -14.72 4.38
CA LYS A 4 -1.75 -14.85 3.54
C LYS A 4 -1.46 -13.52 2.87
N GLY A 5 -0.18 -13.14 2.88
CA GLY A 5 0.40 -12.18 1.95
C GLY A 5 0.15 -10.72 2.32
N ASP A 6 1.16 -9.91 2.13
CA ASP A 6 1.16 -8.47 2.33
C ASP A 6 -0.12 -7.84 1.76
N TYR A 7 -1.01 -7.39 2.65
CA TYR A 7 -2.23 -6.70 2.25
C TYR A 7 -1.84 -5.27 1.86
N PHE A 8 -1.70 -5.03 0.56
CA PHE A 8 -1.52 -3.71 -0.01
C PHE A 8 -2.88 -3.07 -0.31
N ALA A 9 -3.08 -1.84 0.13
CA ALA A 9 -4.26 -1.06 -0.19
C ALA A 9 -3.90 0.42 -0.31
N TYR A 10 -4.74 1.17 -1.02
CA TYR A 10 -4.64 2.62 -1.06
C TYR A 10 -6.03 3.26 -0.89
N ALA A 11 -6.04 4.52 -0.48
CA ALA A 11 -7.22 5.37 -0.46
C ALA A 11 -6.88 6.77 -0.95
N VAL A 12 -7.76 7.32 -1.78
CA VAL A 12 -7.69 8.70 -2.25
C VAL A 12 -8.48 9.56 -1.30
N CYS A 13 -7.79 10.52 -0.68
CA CYS A 13 -8.38 11.43 0.29
C CYS A 13 -8.17 12.87 -0.19
N ARG A 14 -9.14 13.73 0.11
CA ARG A 14 -8.97 15.16 -0.15
C ARG A 14 -8.06 15.77 0.92
N THR A 15 -7.22 16.73 0.54
CA THR A 15 -6.41 17.49 1.51
C THR A 15 -7.31 18.21 2.52
N HIS A 16 -6.77 18.50 3.70
CA HIS A 16 -7.50 19.21 4.75
C HIS A 16 -8.04 20.57 4.28
N ASP A 17 -7.30 21.28 3.42
CA ASP A 17 -7.70 22.54 2.78
C ASP A 17 -8.69 22.37 1.60
N GLY A 18 -8.93 21.13 1.17
CA GLY A 18 -9.86 20.79 0.09
C GLY A 18 -9.36 21.11 -1.33
N GLN A 19 -8.16 21.65 -1.50
CA GLN A 19 -7.65 22.09 -2.81
C GLN A 19 -7.02 20.98 -3.65
N ALA A 20 -6.62 19.87 -3.02
CA ALA A 20 -5.94 18.78 -3.70
C ALA A 20 -6.39 17.41 -3.17
N TRP A 21 -5.87 16.37 -3.80
CA TRP A 21 -6.02 14.98 -3.44
C TRP A 21 -4.66 14.39 -3.10
N GLU A 22 -4.65 13.53 -2.09
CA GLU A 22 -3.47 12.79 -1.63
C GLU A 22 -3.82 11.30 -1.61
N VAL A 23 -2.82 10.46 -1.81
CA VAL A 23 -2.98 9.00 -1.79
C VAL A 23 -2.35 8.46 -0.52
N THR A 24 -3.18 7.87 0.33
CA THR A 24 -2.72 7.12 1.50
C THR A 24 -2.57 5.65 1.14
N THR A 25 -1.52 5.01 1.62
CA THR A 25 -1.19 3.62 1.32
C THR A 25 -1.12 2.81 2.60
N ARG A 26 -1.36 1.51 2.47
CA ARG A 26 -1.27 0.54 3.54
C ARG A 26 -0.52 -0.68 3.04
N GLN A 27 0.45 -1.14 3.82
CA GLN A 27 1.14 -2.40 3.63
C GLN A 27 1.07 -3.19 4.94
N GLY A 28 0.23 -4.23 4.97
CA GLY A 28 -0.02 -5.01 6.19
C GLY A 28 -0.60 -4.15 7.33
N GLY A 29 0.20 -3.89 8.36
CA GLY A 29 -0.15 -3.02 9.49
C GLY A 29 0.38 -1.59 9.39
N MET A 30 1.23 -1.28 8.41
CA MET A 30 1.88 0.01 8.25
C MET A 30 1.06 0.92 7.33
N TYR A 31 0.96 2.20 7.70
CA TYR A 31 0.29 3.24 6.92
C TYR A 31 1.32 4.26 6.43
N GLY A 32 1.16 4.72 5.19
CA GLY A 32 1.98 5.75 4.56
C GLY A 32 1.16 6.63 3.63
N ALA A 33 1.83 7.52 2.92
CA ALA A 33 1.25 8.34 1.87
C ALA A 33 2.25 8.46 0.72
N LEU A 34 1.74 8.59 -0.51
CA LEU A 34 2.57 8.99 -1.64
C LEU A 34 2.92 10.48 -1.50
N ASP A 35 4.12 10.88 -1.93
CA ASP A 35 4.58 12.27 -1.85
C ASP A 35 3.83 13.23 -2.81
N GLY A 36 3.00 12.68 -3.69
CA GLY A 36 2.25 13.45 -4.69
C GLY A 36 1.01 14.15 -4.13
N ARG A 37 0.78 15.38 -4.60
CA ARG A 37 -0.48 16.11 -4.47
C ARG A 37 -1.10 16.32 -5.84
N TYR A 38 -2.33 15.89 -6.00
CA TYR A 38 -3.02 15.86 -7.29
C TYR A 38 -4.16 16.87 -7.28
N LEU A 39 -4.36 17.58 -8.39
CA LEU A 39 -5.48 18.51 -8.52
C LEU A 39 -6.78 17.77 -8.87
N ASP A 40 -6.64 16.61 -9.51
CA ASP A 40 -7.74 15.78 -9.97
C ASP A 40 -7.83 14.46 -9.18
N HIS A 41 -9.07 14.02 -8.94
CA HIS A 41 -9.32 12.79 -8.20
C HIS A 41 -8.90 11.56 -8.99
N ASP A 42 -9.15 11.54 -10.30
CA ASP A 42 -8.86 10.38 -11.14
C ASP A 42 -7.35 10.24 -11.37
N GLU A 43 -6.62 11.37 -11.42
CA GLU A 43 -5.16 11.38 -11.39
C GLU A 43 -4.61 10.77 -10.08
N ALA A 44 -5.15 11.17 -8.92
CA ALA A 44 -4.78 10.56 -7.64
C ALA A 44 -5.13 9.06 -7.60
N ALA A 45 -6.28 8.67 -8.12
CA ALA A 45 -6.69 7.27 -8.21
C ALA A 45 -5.74 6.47 -9.11
N ALA A 46 -5.34 7.03 -10.26
CA ALA A 46 -4.38 6.41 -11.16
C ALA A 46 -3.01 6.21 -10.49
N ALA A 47 -2.53 7.19 -9.73
CA ALA A 47 -1.30 7.07 -8.96
C ALA A 47 -1.39 5.97 -7.88
N GLY A 48 -2.52 5.87 -7.19
CA GLY A 48 -2.77 4.79 -6.22
C GLY A 48 -2.81 3.40 -6.85
N VAL A 49 -3.43 3.27 -8.03
CA VAL A 49 -3.43 2.02 -8.81
C VAL A 49 -2.02 1.66 -9.26
N ALA A 50 -1.25 2.63 -9.79
CA ALA A 50 0.12 2.40 -10.23
C ALA A 50 0.98 1.86 -9.09
N TRP A 51 0.94 2.51 -7.92
CA TRP A 51 1.64 2.04 -6.74
C TRP A 51 1.21 0.62 -6.32
N LEU A 52 -0.10 0.33 -6.33
CA LEU A 52 -0.61 -0.98 -5.95
C LEU A 52 -0.11 -2.08 -6.90
N LEU A 53 -0.09 -1.81 -8.21
CA LEU A 53 0.44 -2.75 -9.21
C LEU A 53 1.94 -2.99 -9.01
N GLU A 54 2.72 -1.95 -8.72
CA GLU A 54 4.15 -2.09 -8.39
C GLU A 54 4.37 -2.96 -7.16
N GLN A 55 3.55 -2.83 -6.11
CA GLN A 55 3.68 -3.68 -4.92
C GLN A 55 3.31 -5.14 -5.19
N LEU A 56 2.32 -5.38 -6.05
CA LEU A 56 1.89 -6.74 -6.40
C LEU A 56 2.89 -7.47 -7.30
N ASP A 57 3.66 -6.74 -8.12
CA ASP A 57 4.69 -7.30 -9.01
C ASP A 57 6.06 -7.45 -8.32
N ARG A 58 6.25 -6.79 -7.18
CA ARG A 58 7.52 -6.77 -6.45
C ARG A 58 7.86 -8.11 -5.81
N GLU A 59 9.11 -8.55 -5.96
CA GLU A 59 9.66 -9.65 -5.18
C GLU A 59 9.80 -9.27 -3.70
N PRO A 60 9.36 -10.12 -2.75
CA PRO A 60 9.52 -9.84 -1.32
C PRO A 60 11.00 -9.67 -0.99
N THR A 61 11.31 -8.71 -0.12
CA THR A 61 12.67 -8.54 0.39
C THR A 61 13.11 -9.73 1.21
N ALA A 62 14.42 -9.87 1.41
CA ALA A 62 14.97 -10.92 2.26
C ALA A 62 14.39 -10.88 3.69
N ASP A 63 14.16 -9.68 4.24
CA ASP A 63 13.55 -9.51 5.57
C ASP A 63 12.06 -9.87 5.58
N GLU A 64 11.29 -9.45 4.57
CA GLU A 64 9.87 -9.82 4.42
C GLU A 64 9.72 -11.34 4.21
N ALA A 65 10.59 -11.95 3.41
CA ALA A 65 10.64 -13.39 3.18
C ALA A 65 11.05 -14.17 4.44
N ALA A 66 12.04 -13.67 5.20
CA ALA A 66 12.46 -14.27 6.47
C ALA A 66 11.36 -14.16 7.53
N TYR A 67 10.70 -13.01 7.63
CA TYR A 67 9.56 -12.81 8.53
C TYR A 67 8.40 -13.73 8.16
N ARG A 68 8.10 -13.86 6.85
CA ARG A 68 7.09 -14.79 6.35
C ARG A 68 7.43 -16.24 6.69
N ALA A 69 8.68 -16.68 6.46
CA ALA A 69 9.12 -18.02 6.82
C ALA A 69 9.04 -18.27 8.34
N LEU A 70 9.40 -17.28 9.14
CA LEU A 70 9.27 -17.31 10.59
C LEU A 70 7.80 -17.45 11.00
N TRP A 71 6.90 -16.65 10.43
CA TRP A 71 5.46 -16.69 10.71
C TRP A 71 4.79 -17.99 10.25
N GLU A 72 5.15 -18.50 9.06
CA GLU A 72 4.69 -19.80 8.56
C GLU A 72 5.21 -20.96 9.45
N SER A 73 6.44 -20.85 9.98
CA SER A 73 7.01 -21.84 10.92
C SER A 73 6.40 -21.80 12.32
N MET A 74 5.85 -20.65 12.72
CA MET A 74 5.15 -20.49 14.00
C MET A 74 3.73 -21.06 13.98
N GLY A 75 3.23 -21.50 12.81
CA GLY A 75 1.91 -22.12 12.68
C GLY A 75 0.79 -21.09 12.75
N LYS A 76 -0.20 -21.18 11.87
CA LYS A 76 -1.47 -21.83 12.21
C LYS A 76 -1.49 -22.73 13.46
#